data_AF-A0A5B9MID1-F1
#
_entry.id   AF-A0A5B9MID1-F1
#
_cell.length_a   1.000
_cell.length_b   1.000
_cell.length_c   1.000
_cell.angle_alpha   90.00
_cell.angle_beta   90.00
_cell.angle_gamma   90.00
#
_symmetry.space_group_name_H-M   'P 1'
#
loop_
_entity.id
_entity.type
_entity.pdbx_description
1 polymer ?
#
loop_
_entity_poly.entity_id
_entity_poly.type
_entity_poly.pdbx_seq_one_letter_code
_entity_poly.pdbx_strand_id
1 'polypeptide(L)'
;MSATMTESTTETRREALKAKIAQTKANSERIAEWRASIRDLEAAIDAAADAHSDKCAPLQQMMRDLDAKLSSGSVTAADSKKRHEILTSITAANIELETTSRANQSTIDLLKKNIRELKRGSATSVQSIENELVNTAPLDQRAECKAWDAQATVASQWGQAAGEKATKLERMIEVNNANGYDTKGAKERVAFYRAESLLAAELAAESQRKADQLRRQMIEA
;
A
#
# COMPACT_ATOMS: atom_id res chain seq x y z
N MET A 1 -31.55 8.09 37.69
CA MET A 1 -31.43 6.76 37.04
C MET A 1 -31.29 6.82 35.51
N SER A 2 -31.55 7.95 34.82
CA SER A 2 -31.48 7.99 33.35
C SER A 2 -30.08 8.30 32.78
N ALA A 3 -29.21 9.02 33.50
CA ALA A 3 -27.87 9.36 33.03
C ALA A 3 -26.89 8.18 33.02
N THR A 4 -27.00 7.28 34.01
CA THR A 4 -26.15 6.09 34.16
C THR A 4 -26.40 5.02 33.10
N MET A 5 -27.65 4.90 32.59
CA MET A 5 -27.94 3.99 31.48
C MET A 5 -27.43 4.50 30.12
N THR A 6 -27.41 5.82 29.92
CA THR A 6 -26.85 6.44 28.70
C THR A 6 -25.31 6.38 28.66
N GLU A 7 -24.64 6.47 29.81
CA GLU A 7 -23.19 6.27 29.89
C GLU A 7 -22.80 4.81 29.62
N SER A 8 -23.49 3.85 30.23
CA SER A 8 -23.24 2.40 30.03
C SER A 8 -23.42 1.96 28.56
N THR A 9 -24.40 2.52 27.85
CA THR A 9 -24.63 2.24 26.42
C THR A 9 -23.58 2.90 25.51
N THR A 10 -23.09 4.07 25.88
CA THR A 10 -22.03 4.77 25.14
C THR A 10 -20.69 4.07 25.29
N GLU A 11 -20.34 3.65 26.50
CA GLU A 11 -19.11 2.88 26.78
C GLU A 11 -19.11 1.53 26.05
N THR A 12 -20.24 0.80 26.09
CA THR A 12 -20.40 -0.45 25.32
C THR A 12 -20.21 -0.24 23.82
N ARG A 13 -20.74 0.87 23.28
CA ARG A 13 -20.57 1.22 21.85
C ARG A 13 -19.12 1.57 21.53
N ARG A 14 -18.42 2.28 22.41
CA ARG A 14 -16.99 2.61 22.24
C ARG A 14 -16.13 1.37 22.17
N GLU A 15 -16.30 0.44 23.10
CA GLU A 15 -15.57 -0.83 23.10
C GLU A 15 -15.84 -1.65 21.85
N ALA A 16 -17.10 -1.70 21.38
CA ALA A 16 -17.44 -2.36 20.12
C ALA A 16 -16.73 -1.73 18.90
N LEU A 17 -16.62 -0.40 18.86
CA LEU A 17 -15.92 0.32 17.79
C LEU A 17 -14.39 0.09 17.85
N LYS A 18 -13.79 0.12 19.05
CA LYS A 18 -12.36 -0.22 19.25
C LYS A 18 -12.07 -1.66 18.78
N ALA A 19 -12.90 -2.63 19.15
CA ALA A 19 -12.78 -4.01 18.70
C ALA A 19 -12.89 -4.13 17.17
N LYS A 20 -13.81 -3.39 16.54
CA LYS A 20 -13.97 -3.37 15.09
C LYS A 20 -12.76 -2.74 14.38
N ILE A 21 -12.15 -1.70 14.94
CA ILE A 21 -10.89 -1.12 14.43
C ILE A 21 -9.78 -2.16 14.49
N ALA A 22 -9.58 -2.81 15.64
CA ALA A 22 -8.57 -3.84 15.82
C ALA A 22 -8.76 -5.00 14.83
N GLN A 23 -9.99 -5.49 14.68
CA GLN A 23 -10.32 -6.53 13.71
C GLN A 23 -10.04 -6.10 12.26
N THR A 24 -10.38 -4.87 11.89
CA THR A 24 -10.15 -4.34 10.53
C THR A 24 -8.65 -4.20 10.22
N LYS A 25 -7.85 -3.78 11.21
CA LYS A 25 -6.38 -3.72 11.10
C LYS A 25 -5.79 -5.13 10.94
N ALA A 26 -6.15 -6.07 11.82
CA ALA A 26 -5.71 -7.47 11.73
C ALA A 26 -6.11 -8.12 10.39
N ASN A 27 -7.31 -7.84 9.88
CA ASN A 27 -7.74 -8.31 8.56
C ASN A 27 -6.87 -7.74 7.43
N SER A 28 -6.48 -6.47 7.53
CA SER A 28 -5.63 -5.81 6.54
C SER A 28 -4.21 -6.39 6.52
N GLU A 29 -3.65 -6.67 7.69
CA GLU A 29 -2.36 -7.35 7.86
C GLU A 29 -2.41 -8.76 7.27
N ARG A 30 -3.45 -9.53 7.60
CA ARG A 30 -3.65 -10.88 7.05
C ARG A 30 -3.81 -10.90 5.53
N ILE A 31 -4.48 -9.90 4.94
CA ILE A 31 -4.54 -9.73 3.49
C ILE A 31 -3.14 -9.44 2.90
N ALA A 32 -2.33 -8.63 3.58
CA ALA A 32 -0.98 -8.31 3.14
C ALA A 32 -0.07 -9.56 3.17
N GLU A 33 -0.15 -10.35 4.23
CA GLU A 33 0.53 -11.64 4.36
C GLU A 33 0.12 -12.61 3.24
N TRP A 34 -1.18 -12.82 3.03
CA TRP A 34 -1.65 -13.70 1.96
C TRP A 34 -1.22 -13.23 0.56
N ARG A 35 -1.13 -11.92 0.33
CA ARG A 35 -0.59 -11.38 -0.92
C ARG A 35 0.91 -11.64 -1.06
N ALA A 36 1.67 -11.59 0.03
CA ALA A 36 3.08 -11.97 0.03
C ALA A 36 3.21 -13.46 -0.32
N SER A 37 2.46 -14.34 0.36
CA SER A 37 2.48 -15.77 0.06
C SER A 37 2.07 -16.10 -1.38
N ILE A 38 1.11 -15.37 -1.97
CA ILE A 38 0.77 -15.53 -3.40
C ILE A 38 1.99 -15.22 -4.28
N ARG A 39 2.70 -14.11 -4.02
CA ARG A 39 3.90 -13.75 -4.80
C ARG A 39 5.00 -14.81 -4.66
N ASP A 40 5.20 -15.33 -3.45
CA ASP A 40 6.20 -16.37 -3.21
C ASP A 40 5.85 -17.68 -3.94
N LEU A 41 4.56 -18.04 -3.98
CA LEU A 41 4.07 -19.21 -4.72
C LEU A 41 4.17 -19.01 -6.24
N GLU A 42 3.87 -17.82 -6.75
CA GLU A 42 4.05 -17.46 -8.16
C GLU A 42 5.54 -17.56 -8.55
N ALA A 43 6.44 -17.00 -7.74
CA ALA A 43 7.88 -17.14 -7.94
C ALA A 43 8.37 -18.59 -7.85
N ALA A 44 7.78 -19.41 -6.99
CA ALA A 44 8.11 -20.84 -6.90
C ALA A 44 7.65 -21.63 -8.13
N ILE A 45 6.55 -21.23 -8.78
CA ILE A 45 6.11 -21.81 -10.06
C ILE A 45 7.13 -21.49 -11.15
N ASP A 46 7.55 -20.22 -11.24
CA ASP A 46 8.55 -19.78 -12.23
C ASP A 46 9.89 -20.50 -12.02
N ALA A 47 10.37 -20.56 -10.77
CA ALA A 47 11.60 -21.28 -10.43
C ALA A 47 11.51 -22.79 -10.73
N ALA A 48 10.35 -23.41 -10.55
CA ALA A 48 10.14 -24.80 -10.92
C ALA A 48 10.18 -25.00 -12.45
N ALA A 49 9.65 -24.05 -13.23
CA ALA A 49 9.72 -24.07 -14.68
C ALA A 49 11.16 -23.89 -15.18
N ASP A 50 11.93 -22.99 -14.57
CA ASP A 50 13.35 -22.80 -14.89
C ASP A 50 14.17 -24.06 -14.56
N ALA A 51 13.99 -24.63 -13.36
CA ALA A 51 14.66 -25.87 -12.96
C ALA A 51 14.29 -27.05 -13.88
N HIS A 52 13.04 -27.10 -14.34
CA HIS A 52 12.60 -28.09 -15.34
C HIS A 52 13.31 -27.90 -16.68
N SER A 53 13.40 -26.66 -17.16
CA SER A 53 14.11 -26.31 -18.39
C SER A 53 15.57 -26.73 -18.31
N ASP A 54 16.26 -26.40 -17.21
CA ASP A 54 17.66 -26.76 -16.99
C ASP A 54 17.89 -28.27 -16.95
N LYS A 55 16.97 -29.03 -16.33
CA LYS A 55 17.02 -30.50 -16.26
C LYS A 55 16.74 -31.15 -17.62
N CYS A 56 15.83 -30.59 -18.41
CA CYS A 56 15.40 -31.15 -19.69
C CYS A 56 16.31 -30.75 -20.87
N ALA A 57 16.96 -29.58 -20.84
CA ALA A 57 17.84 -29.10 -21.90
C ALA A 57 18.93 -30.11 -22.31
N PRO A 58 19.74 -30.69 -21.40
CA PRO A 58 20.76 -31.67 -21.78
C PRO A 58 20.14 -32.96 -22.33
N LEU A 59 19.00 -33.39 -21.78
CA LEU A 59 18.28 -34.59 -22.24
C LEU A 59 17.73 -34.41 -23.65
N GLN A 60 17.16 -33.24 -23.94
CA GLN A 60 16.68 -32.88 -25.27
C GLN A 60 17.84 -32.83 -26.28
N GLN A 61 19.01 -32.31 -25.89
CA GLN A 61 20.19 -32.32 -26.76
C GLN A 61 20.65 -33.74 -27.05
N MET A 62 20.76 -34.61 -26.03
CA MET A 62 21.10 -36.03 -26.24
C MET A 62 20.10 -36.74 -27.15
N MET A 63 18.82 -36.40 -27.04
CA MET A 63 17.77 -36.96 -27.90
C MET A 63 17.95 -36.53 -29.36
N ARG A 64 18.27 -35.26 -29.63
CA ARG A 64 18.60 -34.77 -30.98
C ARG A 64 19.83 -35.47 -31.57
N ASP A 65 20.87 -35.66 -30.76
CA ASP A 65 22.10 -36.34 -31.20
C ASP A 65 21.82 -37.82 -31.55
N LEU A 66 20.96 -38.49 -30.78
CA LEU A 66 20.49 -39.85 -31.07
C LEU A 66 19.62 -39.90 -32.34
N ASP A 67 18.70 -38.95 -32.51
CA ASP A 67 17.84 -38.88 -33.69
C ASP A 67 18.66 -38.58 -34.98
N ALA A 68 19.75 -37.79 -34.88
CA ALA A 68 20.68 -37.58 -35.98
C ALA A 68 21.45 -38.87 -36.35
N LYS A 69 21.91 -39.64 -35.35
CA LYS A 69 22.52 -40.96 -35.58
C LYS A 69 21.53 -41.94 -36.21
N LEU A 70 20.28 -41.95 -35.74
CA LEU A 70 19.19 -42.75 -36.30
C LEU A 70 18.98 -42.46 -37.78
N SER A 71 18.96 -41.18 -38.16
CA SER A 71 18.79 -40.73 -39.55
C SER A 71 19.98 -41.11 -40.45
N SER A 72 21.17 -41.30 -39.89
CA SER A 72 22.38 -41.73 -40.62
C SER A 72 22.52 -43.25 -40.82
N GLY A 73 21.58 -44.06 -40.29
CA GLY A 73 21.57 -45.52 -40.44
C GLY A 73 22.50 -46.30 -39.49
N SER A 74 23.19 -45.63 -38.57
CA SER A 74 24.12 -46.23 -37.60
C SER A 74 23.47 -46.46 -36.24
N VAL A 75 22.39 -47.25 -36.19
CA VAL A 75 21.59 -47.47 -34.97
C VAL A 75 21.97 -48.77 -34.30
N THR A 76 22.27 -48.69 -33.00
CA THR A 76 22.44 -49.87 -32.15
C THR A 76 21.24 -50.07 -31.22
N ALA A 77 21.06 -51.29 -30.71
CA ALA A 77 20.09 -51.55 -29.65
C ALA A 77 20.35 -50.70 -28.38
N ALA A 78 21.61 -50.33 -28.15
CA ALA A 78 22.00 -49.45 -27.04
C ALA A 78 21.49 -48.01 -27.24
N ASP A 79 21.52 -47.49 -28.48
CA ASP A 79 20.98 -46.17 -28.81
C ASP A 79 19.46 -46.10 -28.59
N SER A 80 18.74 -47.13 -29.02
CA SER A 80 17.29 -47.26 -28.78
C SER A 80 16.95 -47.34 -27.29
N LYS A 81 17.73 -48.09 -26.51
CA LYS A 81 17.58 -48.16 -25.05
C LYS A 81 17.83 -46.79 -24.41
N LYS A 82 18.90 -46.10 -24.81
CA LYS A 82 19.24 -44.78 -24.26
C LYS A 82 18.17 -43.73 -24.57
N ARG A 83 17.60 -43.77 -25.78
CA ARG A 83 16.48 -42.91 -26.17
C ARG A 83 15.25 -43.14 -25.29
N HIS A 84 14.92 -44.40 -24.99
CA HIS A 84 13.81 -44.73 -24.10
C HIS A 84 14.03 -44.25 -22.65
N GLU A 85 15.26 -44.38 -22.14
CA GLU A 85 15.65 -43.84 -20.82
C GLU A 85 15.46 -42.31 -20.77
N ILE A 86 15.93 -41.59 -21.79
CA ILE A 86 15.78 -40.13 -21.90
C ILE A 86 14.30 -39.71 -21.90
N LEU A 87 13.47 -40.38 -22.70
CA LEU A 87 12.02 -40.11 -22.75
C LEU A 87 11.36 -40.33 -21.39
N THR A 88 11.75 -41.39 -20.69
CA THR A 88 11.25 -41.68 -19.34
C THR A 88 11.65 -40.58 -18.36
N SER A 89 12.91 -40.11 -18.40
CA SER A 89 13.38 -39.02 -17.54
C SER A 89 12.68 -37.69 -17.82
N ILE A 90 12.48 -37.32 -19.08
CA ILE A 90 11.73 -36.10 -19.46
C ILE A 90 10.28 -36.20 -18.98
N THR A 91 9.65 -37.37 -19.15
CA THR A 91 8.27 -37.60 -18.71
C THR A 91 8.15 -37.46 -17.20
N ALA A 92 9.07 -38.03 -16.43
CA ALA A 92 9.10 -37.89 -14.98
C ALA A 92 9.27 -36.43 -14.54
N ALA A 93 10.15 -35.66 -15.20
CA ALA A 93 10.34 -34.23 -14.94
C ALA A 93 9.07 -33.41 -15.26
N ASN A 94 8.37 -33.72 -16.36
CA ASN A 94 7.10 -33.06 -16.70
C ASN A 94 6.03 -33.32 -15.64
N ILE A 95 5.89 -34.56 -15.16
CA ILE A 95 4.92 -34.92 -14.12
C ILE A 95 5.23 -34.17 -12.82
N GLU A 96 6.51 -34.07 -12.45
CA GLU A 96 6.98 -33.33 -11.27
C GLU A 96 6.62 -31.83 -11.36
N LEU A 97 6.90 -31.21 -12.52
CA LEU A 97 6.54 -29.80 -12.78
C LEU A 97 5.03 -29.60 -12.70
N GLU A 98 4.24 -30.40 -13.43
CA GLU A 98 2.78 -30.29 -13.43
C GLU A 98 2.18 -30.46 -12.03
N THR A 99 2.70 -31.40 -11.25
CA THR A 99 2.22 -31.66 -9.89
C THR A 99 2.49 -30.45 -8.99
N THR A 100 3.71 -29.92 -9.04
CA THR A 100 4.12 -28.74 -8.25
C THR A 100 3.33 -27.50 -8.65
N SER A 101 3.23 -27.22 -9.95
CA SER A 101 2.49 -26.06 -10.46
C SER A 101 1.01 -26.14 -10.10
N ARG A 102 0.36 -27.31 -10.21
CA ARG A 102 -1.05 -27.48 -9.82
C ARG A 102 -1.27 -27.27 -8.32
N ALA A 103 -0.39 -27.80 -7.48
CA ALA A 103 -0.48 -27.63 -6.03
C ALA A 103 -0.35 -26.15 -5.62
N ASN A 104 0.65 -25.45 -6.19
CA ASN A 104 0.85 -24.02 -5.94
C ASN A 104 -0.32 -23.19 -6.46
N GLN A 105 -0.81 -23.47 -7.67
CA GLN A 105 -1.95 -22.76 -8.25
C GLN A 105 -3.23 -22.94 -7.42
N SER A 106 -3.51 -24.16 -6.95
CA SER A 106 -4.66 -24.44 -6.07
C SER A 106 -4.59 -23.64 -4.77
N THR A 107 -3.39 -23.51 -4.20
CA THR A 107 -3.14 -22.71 -2.98
C THR A 107 -3.34 -21.22 -3.26
N ILE A 108 -2.83 -20.71 -4.38
CA ILE A 108 -3.03 -19.33 -4.83
C ILE A 108 -4.53 -19.02 -4.96
N ASP A 109 -5.31 -19.91 -5.59
CA ASP A 109 -6.74 -19.71 -5.79
C ASP A 109 -7.52 -19.68 -4.47
N LEU A 110 -7.15 -20.53 -3.51
CA LEU A 110 -7.70 -20.52 -2.16
C LEU A 110 -7.38 -19.21 -1.43
N LEU A 111 -6.13 -18.74 -1.49
CA LEU A 111 -5.73 -17.46 -0.89
C LEU A 111 -6.47 -16.28 -1.54
N LYS A 112 -6.61 -16.27 -2.87
CA LYS A 112 -7.40 -15.26 -3.60
C LYS A 112 -8.88 -15.28 -3.21
N LYS A 113 -9.45 -16.47 -2.93
CA LYS A 113 -10.82 -16.60 -2.39
C LYS A 113 -10.92 -16.00 -0.98
N ASN A 114 -10.01 -16.38 -0.08
CA ASN A 114 -10.00 -15.89 1.30
C ASN A 114 -9.85 -14.35 1.37
N ILE A 115 -9.00 -13.77 0.53
CA ILE A 115 -8.85 -12.31 0.41
C ILE A 115 -10.18 -11.65 0.00
N ARG A 116 -10.91 -12.22 -0.97
CA ARG A 116 -12.20 -11.67 -1.43
C ARG A 116 -13.26 -11.73 -0.34
N GLU A 117 -13.33 -12.83 0.40
CA GLU A 117 -14.28 -13.00 1.51
C GLU A 117 -13.99 -12.01 2.64
N LEU A 118 -12.73 -11.86 3.03
CA LEU A 118 -12.34 -10.94 4.09
C LEU A 118 -12.61 -9.47 3.71
N LYS A 119 -12.35 -9.09 2.46
CA LYS A 119 -12.68 -7.75 1.96
C LYS A 119 -14.18 -7.48 1.96
N ARG A 120 -15.01 -8.45 1.59
CA ARG A 120 -16.47 -8.31 1.61
C ARG A 120 -16.99 -8.07 3.03
N GLY A 121 -16.40 -8.72 4.04
CA GLY A 121 -16.73 -8.51 5.45
C GLY A 121 -16.22 -7.18 6.04
N SER A 122 -15.32 -6.47 5.34
CA SER A 122 -14.60 -5.30 5.84
C SER A 122 -14.91 -4.00 5.05
N ALA A 123 -16.15 -3.83 4.58
CA ALA A 123 -16.54 -2.72 3.71
C ALA A 123 -16.36 -1.32 4.33
N THR A 124 -16.33 -1.22 5.67
CA THR A 124 -16.08 0.05 6.36
C THR A 124 -14.59 0.28 6.53
N SER A 125 -14.08 1.43 6.08
CA SER A 125 -12.68 1.81 6.32
C SER A 125 -12.41 2.06 7.80
N VAL A 126 -11.18 1.79 8.25
CA VAL A 126 -10.73 2.12 9.62
C VAL A 126 -11.03 3.58 9.96
N GLN A 127 -10.75 4.50 9.03
CA GLN A 127 -11.00 5.93 9.21
C GLN A 127 -12.47 6.27 9.46
N SER A 128 -13.41 5.58 8.80
CA SER A 128 -14.84 5.79 9.05
C SER A 128 -15.25 5.30 10.45
N ILE A 129 -14.65 4.22 10.95
CA ILE A 129 -14.92 3.69 12.28
C ILE A 129 -14.27 4.58 13.35
N GLU A 130 -13.05 5.07 13.11
CA GLU A 130 -12.36 6.05 13.95
C GLU A 130 -13.15 7.35 14.06
N ASN A 131 -13.72 7.85 12.96
CA ASN A 131 -14.61 9.01 12.98
C ASN A 131 -15.88 8.76 13.80
N GLU A 132 -16.48 7.56 13.71
CA GLU A 132 -17.62 7.19 14.54
C GLU A 132 -17.23 7.14 16.03
N LEU A 133 -16.05 6.60 16.34
CA LEU A 133 -15.52 6.55 17.70
C LEU A 133 -15.26 7.95 18.27
N VAL A 134 -14.65 8.85 17.49
CA VAL A 134 -14.49 10.26 17.87
C VAL A 134 -15.86 10.92 18.16
N ASN A 135 -16.90 10.58 17.39
CA ASN A 135 -18.25 11.12 17.61
C ASN A 135 -18.92 10.64 18.90
N THR A 136 -18.40 9.60 19.56
CA THR A 136 -18.88 9.16 20.88
C THR A 136 -18.16 9.85 22.05
N ALA A 137 -17.11 10.63 21.78
CA ALA A 137 -16.39 11.38 22.81
C ALA A 137 -17.25 12.52 23.40
N PRO A 138 -16.91 13.03 24.61
CA PRO A 138 -17.53 14.20 25.21
C PRO A 138 -17.62 15.40 24.24
N LEU A 139 -18.69 16.21 24.38
CA LEU A 139 -18.96 17.34 23.47
C LEU A 139 -17.84 18.38 23.44
N ASP A 140 -17.24 18.65 24.60
CA ASP A 140 -16.11 19.55 24.81
C ASP A 140 -14.87 19.09 24.04
N GLN A 141 -14.48 17.81 24.17
CA GLN A 141 -13.34 17.25 23.43
C GLN A 141 -13.56 17.26 21.91
N ARG A 142 -14.78 16.95 21.46
CA ARG A 142 -15.14 17.04 20.04
C ARG A 142 -15.10 18.48 19.52
N ALA A 143 -15.57 19.44 20.31
CA ALA A 143 -15.55 20.85 19.96
C ALA A 143 -14.11 21.38 19.88
N GLU A 144 -13.26 21.00 20.82
CA GLU A 144 -11.84 21.36 20.81
C GLU A 144 -11.11 20.78 19.59
N CYS A 145 -11.34 19.51 19.26
CA CYS A 145 -10.78 18.90 18.05
C CYS A 145 -11.17 19.68 16.78
N LYS A 146 -12.45 20.04 16.66
CA LYS A 146 -12.94 20.86 15.53
C LYS A 146 -12.34 22.26 15.51
N ALA A 147 -12.08 22.85 16.67
CA ALA A 147 -11.43 24.16 16.77
C ALA A 147 -10.00 24.10 16.25
N TRP A 148 -9.24 23.05 16.58
CA TRP A 148 -7.90 22.82 16.05
C TRP A 148 -7.90 22.60 14.53
N ASP A 149 -8.83 21.80 13.99
CA ASP A 149 -8.99 21.61 12.54
C ASP A 149 -9.33 22.94 11.82
N ALA A 150 -10.22 23.74 12.42
CA ALA A 150 -10.59 25.05 11.88
C ALA A 150 -9.40 26.01 11.90
N GLN A 151 -8.62 26.03 12.98
CA GLN A 151 -7.41 26.85 13.07
C GLN A 151 -6.36 26.44 12.03
N ALA A 152 -6.16 25.14 11.82
CA ALA A 152 -5.26 24.65 10.78
C ALA A 152 -5.70 25.12 9.39
N THR A 153 -7.00 25.07 9.12
CA THR A 153 -7.59 25.53 7.85
C THR A 153 -7.39 27.03 7.64
N VAL A 154 -7.70 27.85 8.65
CA VAL A 154 -7.54 29.31 8.59
C VAL A 154 -6.06 29.69 8.40
N ALA A 155 -5.15 29.05 9.15
CA ALA A 155 -3.72 29.29 9.02
C ALA A 155 -3.21 28.93 7.60
N SER A 156 -3.63 27.79 7.05
CA SER A 156 -3.28 27.39 5.68
C SER A 156 -3.76 28.41 4.63
N GLN A 157 -5.01 28.87 4.74
CA GLN A 157 -5.58 29.87 3.82
C GLN A 157 -4.84 31.22 3.92
N TRP A 158 -4.51 31.65 5.14
CA TRP A 158 -3.69 32.85 5.36
C TRP A 158 -2.31 32.73 4.72
N GLY A 159 -1.64 31.58 4.89
CA GLY A 159 -0.33 31.32 4.31
C GLY A 159 -0.33 31.28 2.79
N GLN A 160 -1.38 30.72 2.18
CA GLN A 160 -1.59 30.74 0.73
C GLN A 160 -1.75 32.17 0.21
N ALA A 161 -2.62 32.96 0.86
CA ALA A 161 -2.84 34.36 0.47
C ALA A 161 -1.55 35.21 0.59
N ALA A 162 -0.75 34.99 1.63
CA ALA A 162 0.56 35.63 1.77
C ALA A 162 1.53 35.20 0.66
N GLY A 163 1.61 33.90 0.35
CA GLY A 163 2.45 33.37 -0.72
C GLY A 163 2.07 33.88 -2.12
N GLU A 164 0.78 34.03 -2.39
CA GLU A 164 0.28 34.65 -3.63
C GLU A 164 0.68 36.12 -3.74
N LYS A 165 0.57 36.90 -2.66
CA LYS A 165 1.03 38.30 -2.62
C LYS A 165 2.53 38.40 -2.87
N ALA A 166 3.34 37.54 -2.25
CA ALA A 166 4.79 37.49 -2.48
C ALA A 166 5.10 37.22 -3.96
N THR A 167 4.48 36.20 -4.54
CA THR A 167 4.68 35.82 -5.95
C THR A 167 4.29 36.93 -6.91
N LYS A 168 3.18 37.63 -6.64
CA LYS A 168 2.75 38.78 -7.46
C LYS A 168 3.77 39.93 -7.40
N LEU A 169 4.29 40.23 -6.21
CA LEU A 169 5.30 41.28 -6.04
C LEU A 169 6.64 40.90 -6.68
N GLU A 170 7.06 39.64 -6.60
CA GLU A 170 8.26 39.13 -7.27
C GLU A 170 8.19 39.38 -8.78
N ARG A 171 7.05 39.08 -9.42
CA ARG A 171 6.84 39.38 -10.86
C ARG A 171 6.91 40.88 -11.16
N MET A 172 6.35 41.72 -10.29
CA MET A 172 6.44 43.18 -10.46
C MET A 172 7.89 43.68 -10.32
N ILE A 173 8.66 43.12 -9.38
CA ILE A 173 10.07 43.45 -9.18
C ILE A 173 10.89 43.07 -10.41
N GLU A 174 10.63 41.90 -11.01
CA GLU A 174 11.29 41.45 -12.22
C GLU A 174 11.09 42.44 -13.38
N VAL A 175 9.84 42.84 -13.64
CA VAL A 175 9.51 43.84 -14.65
C VAL A 175 10.13 45.20 -14.35
N ASN A 176 10.09 45.65 -13.09
CA ASN A 176 10.63 46.95 -12.70
C ASN A 176 12.16 47.00 -12.79
N ASN A 177 12.85 45.92 -12.41
CA ASN A 177 14.31 45.81 -12.57
C ASN A 177 14.70 45.84 -14.05
N ALA A 178 13.94 45.16 -14.92
CA ALA A 178 14.17 45.19 -16.37
C ALA A 178 14.04 46.60 -16.97
N ASN A 179 13.22 47.46 -16.35
CA ASN A 179 13.00 48.85 -16.75
C ASN A 179 13.83 49.88 -15.97
N GLY A 180 14.74 49.45 -15.08
CA GLY A 180 15.65 50.33 -14.33
C GLY A 180 15.04 51.09 -13.14
N TYR A 181 13.85 50.69 -12.66
CA TYR A 181 13.24 51.29 -11.47
C TYR A 181 13.82 50.71 -10.16
N ASP A 182 13.87 51.53 -9.10
CA ASP A 182 14.24 51.05 -7.76
C ASP A 182 13.18 50.09 -7.20
N THR A 183 13.61 48.92 -6.73
CA THR A 183 12.76 47.85 -6.20
C THR A 183 13.05 47.49 -4.75
N LYS A 184 13.91 48.23 -4.04
CA LYS A 184 14.36 47.87 -2.68
C LYS A 184 13.18 47.65 -1.70
N GLY A 185 12.27 48.61 -1.60
CA GLY A 185 11.10 48.51 -0.71
C GLY A 185 10.07 47.45 -1.14
N ALA A 186 10.12 46.97 -2.39
CA ALA A 186 9.30 45.85 -2.85
C ALA A 186 9.92 44.51 -2.46
N LYS A 187 11.26 44.39 -2.53
CA LYS A 187 12.00 43.19 -2.08
C LYS A 187 11.81 42.92 -0.58
N GLU A 188 11.82 43.98 0.23
CA GLU A 188 11.54 43.88 1.67
C GLU A 188 10.11 43.37 1.95
N ARG A 189 9.12 43.82 1.16
CA ARG A 189 7.73 43.32 1.27
C ARG A 189 7.58 41.87 0.82
N VAL A 190 8.33 41.45 -0.21
CA VAL A 190 8.38 40.03 -0.60
C VAL A 190 8.90 39.18 0.56
N ALA A 191 10.02 39.58 1.17
CA ALA A 191 10.59 38.87 2.31
C ALA A 191 9.58 38.78 3.49
N PHE A 192 8.85 39.87 3.76
CA PHE A 192 7.77 39.88 4.75
C PHE A 192 6.67 38.85 4.42
N TYR A 193 6.10 38.87 3.21
CA TYR A 193 5.04 37.93 2.82
C TYR A 193 5.51 36.47 2.76
N ARG A 194 6.78 36.23 2.43
CA ARG A 194 7.39 34.89 2.49
C ARG A 194 7.50 34.41 3.93
N ALA A 195 7.97 35.26 4.85
CA ALA A 195 8.02 34.94 6.27
C ALA A 195 6.62 34.69 6.86
N GLU A 196 5.64 35.51 6.48
CA GLU A 196 4.24 35.35 6.86
C GLU A 196 3.67 34.00 6.37
N SER A 197 3.94 33.63 5.11
CA SER A 197 3.54 32.34 4.54
C SER A 197 4.16 31.15 5.27
N LEU A 198 5.42 31.24 5.65
CA LEU A 198 6.11 30.20 6.43
C LEU A 198 5.51 30.06 7.84
N LEU A 199 5.32 31.16 8.56
CA LEU A 199 4.71 31.17 9.88
C LEU A 199 3.31 30.56 9.86
N ALA A 200 2.52 30.89 8.83
CA ALA A 200 1.20 30.34 8.62
C ALA A 200 1.23 28.82 8.38
N ALA A 201 2.21 28.32 7.63
CA ALA A 201 2.40 26.89 7.42
C ALA A 201 2.80 26.15 8.71
N GLU A 202 3.66 26.74 9.53
CA GLU A 202 4.03 26.21 10.85
C GLU A 202 2.83 26.14 11.79
N LEU A 203 2.04 27.22 11.87
CA LEU A 203 0.81 27.27 12.67
C LEU A 203 -0.20 26.22 12.21
N ALA A 204 -0.40 26.08 10.89
CA ALA A 204 -1.29 25.06 10.34
C ALA A 204 -0.83 23.64 10.73
N ALA A 205 0.47 23.37 10.63
CA ALA A 205 1.04 22.09 11.01
C ALA A 205 0.91 21.80 12.51
N GLU A 206 1.13 22.80 13.37
CA GLU A 206 0.97 22.66 14.82
C GLU A 206 -0.50 22.40 15.20
N SER A 207 -1.44 23.18 14.66
CA SER A 207 -2.87 22.98 14.88
C SER A 207 -3.32 21.59 14.42
N GLN A 208 -2.83 21.11 13.27
CA GLN A 208 -3.13 19.75 12.81
C GLN A 208 -2.58 18.68 13.76
N ARG A 209 -1.34 18.84 14.25
CA ARG A 209 -0.76 17.90 15.23
C ARG A 209 -1.58 17.85 16.52
N LYS A 210 -2.08 18.99 17.00
CA LYS A 210 -2.94 19.06 18.19
C LYS A 210 -4.29 18.38 17.96
N ALA A 211 -4.93 18.63 16.81
CA ALA A 211 -6.16 17.92 16.42
C ALA A 211 -5.95 16.41 16.38
N ASP A 212 -4.87 15.95 15.75
CA ASP A 212 -4.57 14.52 15.63
C ASP A 212 -4.21 13.88 16.97
N GLN A 213 -3.47 14.58 17.84
CA GLN A 213 -3.18 14.11 19.20
C GLN A 213 -4.47 13.93 20.01
N LEU A 214 -5.37 14.91 19.96
CA LEU A 214 -6.65 14.84 20.66
C LEU A 214 -7.54 13.71 20.09
N ARG A 215 -7.55 13.51 18.76
CA ARG A 215 -8.24 12.36 18.14
C ARG A 215 -7.71 11.03 18.65
N ARG A 216 -6.38 10.87 18.78
CA ARG A 216 -5.79 9.65 19.33
C ARG A 216 -6.20 9.42 20.77
N GLN A 217 -6.13 10.46 21.61
CA GLN A 217 -6.62 10.38 22.99
C GLN A 217 -8.09 9.97 23.05
N MET A 218 -8.95 10.54 22.18
CA MET A 218 -10.36 10.17 22.06
C MET A 218 -10.59 8.76 21.50
N ILE A 219 -9.62 8.14 20.83
CA ILE A 219 -9.71 6.76 20.34
C ILE A 219 -9.22 5.78 21.41
N GLU A 220 -8.21 6.16 22.19
CA GLU A 220 -7.56 5.34 23.20
C GLU A 220 -8.31 5.31 24.53
N ALA A 221 -8.96 6.42 24.93
CA ALA A 221 -9.83 6.51 26.10
C ALA A 221 -11.02 5.55 26.02
#